data_AF-A0A0S7BIR9-F1
#
_entry.id   AF-A0A0S7BIR9-F1
#
_cell.length_a   1.000
_cell.length_b   1.000
_cell.length_c   1.000
_cell.angle_alpha   90.00
_cell.angle_beta   90.00
_cell.angle_gamma   90.00
#
_symmetry.space_group_name_H-M   'P 1'
#
loop_
_entity.id
_entity.type
_entity.pdbx_description
1 polymer ?
#
loop_
_entity_poly.entity_id
_entity_poly.type
_entity_poly.pdbx_seq_one_letter_code
_entity_poly.pdbx_strand_id
1 'polypeptide(L)'
;AQAYVPRKDMQAEVAADIRNIFNAPNRSKAEEFLREAITKYQKTASKLADWMENNIPEGLTIFSFPAAHQRLIRTTNGLERLNREIKRRTRVVSIFPNEGACLRLVSAILMETSDEWEVGRLYLNLEAR
;
A
#
# COMPACT_ATOMS: atom_id res chain seq x y z
N ALA A 1 -8.19 -8.86 -1.29
CA ALA A 1 -8.10 -9.72 -2.50
C ALA A 1 -7.89 -11.21 -2.17
N GLN A 2 -6.71 -11.67 -1.70
CA GLN A 2 -6.38 -13.11 -1.61
C GLN A 2 -7.42 -13.98 -0.86
N ALA A 3 -7.98 -13.47 0.24
CA ALA A 3 -9.02 -14.17 1.01
C ALA A 3 -10.32 -14.43 0.22
N TYR A 4 -10.56 -13.69 -0.86
CA TYR A 4 -11.74 -13.80 -1.72
C TYR A 4 -11.48 -14.61 -2.99
N VAL A 5 -10.23 -15.06 -3.21
CA VAL A 5 -9.87 -15.88 -4.37
C VAL A 5 -10.14 -17.36 -4.03
N PRO A 6 -11.02 -18.06 -4.77
CA PRO A 6 -11.46 -19.41 -4.41
C PRO A 6 -10.40 -20.48 -4.66
N ARG A 7 -9.50 -20.28 -5.64
CA ARG A 7 -8.47 -21.25 -6.02
C ARG A 7 -7.08 -20.61 -6.08
N LYS A 8 -6.06 -21.37 -5.70
CA LYS A 8 -4.68 -20.87 -5.58
C LYS A 8 -4.04 -20.51 -6.93
N ASP A 9 -4.36 -21.26 -7.97
CA ASP A 9 -3.95 -21.01 -9.35
C ASP A 9 -4.44 -19.66 -9.89
N MET A 10 -5.63 -19.22 -9.49
CA MET A 10 -6.20 -17.92 -9.87
C MET A 10 -5.49 -16.73 -9.19
N GLN A 11 -4.75 -16.93 -8.10
CA GLN A 11 -4.18 -15.81 -7.34
C GLN A 11 -3.19 -14.99 -8.15
N ALA A 12 -2.38 -15.64 -9.00
CA ALA A 12 -1.40 -14.96 -9.85
C ALA A 12 -2.10 -14.07 -10.89
N GLU A 13 -3.17 -14.58 -11.51
CA GLU A 13 -3.98 -13.86 -12.49
C GLU A 13 -4.70 -12.66 -11.85
N VAL A 14 -5.37 -12.88 -10.71
CA VAL A 14 -6.06 -11.82 -9.96
C VAL A 14 -5.09 -10.72 -9.54
N ALA A 15 -3.89 -11.09 -9.09
CA ALA A 15 -2.87 -10.11 -8.73
C ALA A 15 -2.36 -9.32 -9.94
N ALA A 16 -2.27 -9.94 -11.12
CA ALA A 16 -1.90 -9.26 -12.36
C ALA A 16 -2.99 -8.28 -12.80
N ASP A 17 -4.26 -8.67 -12.76
CA ASP A 17 -5.39 -7.81 -13.14
C ASP A 17 -5.49 -6.59 -12.20
N ILE A 18 -5.39 -6.79 -10.88
CA ILE A 18 -5.35 -5.68 -9.91
C ILE A 18 -4.16 -4.76 -10.20
N ARG A 19 -2.99 -5.31 -10.52
CA ARG A 19 -1.82 -4.52 -10.86
C ARG A 19 -2.04 -3.71 -12.14
N ASN A 20 -2.73 -4.25 -13.13
CA ASN A 20 -3.07 -3.54 -14.37
C ASN A 20 -4.01 -2.37 -14.10
N ILE A 21 -5.02 -2.55 -13.24
CA ILE A 21 -5.91 -1.47 -12.80
C ILE A 21 -5.11 -0.29 -12.22
N PHE A 22 -4.20 -0.57 -11.27
CA PHE A 22 -3.40 0.47 -10.61
C PHE A 22 -2.24 1.02 -11.45
N ASN A 23 -1.87 0.36 -12.55
CA ASN A 23 -0.86 0.83 -13.51
C ASN A 23 -1.49 1.53 -14.73
N ALA A 24 -2.81 1.69 -14.77
CA ALA A 24 -3.50 2.38 -15.85
C ALA A 24 -2.96 3.81 -16.02
N PRO A 25 -3.03 4.40 -17.24
CA PRO A 25 -2.49 5.74 -17.49
C PRO A 25 -3.29 6.85 -16.79
N ASN A 26 -4.56 6.61 -16.48
CA ASN A 26 -5.44 7.56 -15.81
C ASN A 26 -6.60 6.83 -15.12
N ARG A 27 -7.34 7.59 -14.30
CA ARG A 27 -8.49 7.08 -13.53
C ARG A 27 -9.57 6.45 -14.41
N SER A 28 -9.93 7.08 -15.54
CA SER A 28 -10.96 6.55 -16.43
C SER A 28 -10.60 5.15 -16.95
N LYS A 29 -9.35 4.95 -17.36
CA LYS A 29 -8.87 3.63 -17.79
C LYS A 29 -8.78 2.62 -16.66
N ALA A 30 -8.41 3.05 -15.46
CA ALA A 30 -8.44 2.17 -14.29
C ALA A 30 -9.86 1.68 -13.97
N GLU A 31 -10.85 2.57 -14.06
CA GLU A 31 -12.26 2.23 -13.86
C GLU A 31 -12.80 1.29 -14.95
N GLU A 32 -12.38 1.48 -16.21
CA GLU A 32 -12.69 0.52 -17.28
C GLU A 32 -12.12 -0.87 -16.99
N PHE A 33 -10.82 -0.97 -16.66
CA PHE A 33 -10.19 -2.24 -16.30
C PHE A 33 -10.83 -2.89 -15.07
N LEU A 34 -11.30 -2.09 -14.11
CA LEU A 34 -12.04 -2.59 -12.95
C LEU A 34 -13.36 -3.24 -13.37
N ARG A 35 -14.15 -2.59 -14.25
CA ARG A 35 -15.42 -3.16 -14.75
C ARG A 35 -15.19 -4.46 -15.52
N GLU A 36 -14.14 -4.51 -16.34
CA GLU A 36 -13.73 -5.72 -17.06
C GLU A 36 -13.36 -6.85 -16.08
N ALA A 37 -12.55 -6.56 -15.06
CA ALA A 37 -12.17 -7.53 -14.04
C ALA A 37 -13.37 -8.04 -13.22
N ILE A 38 -14.30 -7.17 -12.83
CA ILE A 38 -15.53 -7.55 -12.14
C ILE A 38 -16.33 -8.52 -13.01
N THR A 39 -16.55 -8.18 -14.28
CA THR A 39 -17.30 -9.02 -15.24
C THR A 39 -16.61 -10.39 -15.43
N LYS A 40 -15.28 -10.38 -15.55
CA LYS A 40 -14.46 -11.59 -15.69
C LYS A 40 -14.62 -12.54 -14.50
N TYR A 41 -14.62 -12.01 -13.28
CA TYR A 41 -14.67 -12.82 -12.06
C TYR A 41 -16.08 -13.07 -11.52
N GLN A 42 -17.11 -12.39 -12.03
CA GLN A 42 -18.47 -12.47 -11.51
C GLN A 42 -19.01 -13.91 -11.41
N LYS A 43 -18.72 -14.75 -12.42
CA LYS A 43 -19.20 -16.14 -12.47
C LYS A 43 -18.30 -17.12 -11.70
N THR A 44 -16.99 -16.93 -11.75
CA THR A 44 -16.00 -17.89 -11.23
C THR A 44 -15.60 -17.59 -9.78
N ALA A 45 -15.73 -16.34 -9.34
CA ALA A 45 -15.36 -15.84 -8.03
C ALA A 45 -16.23 -14.62 -7.64
N SER A 46 -17.55 -14.82 -7.49
CA SER A 46 -18.50 -13.73 -7.19
C SER A 46 -18.10 -12.86 -5.99
N LYS A 47 -17.69 -13.48 -4.88
CA LYS A 47 -17.19 -12.75 -3.69
C LYS A 47 -15.97 -11.88 -3.98
N LEU A 48 -15.11 -12.28 -4.91
CA LEU A 48 -13.98 -11.46 -5.34
C LEU A 48 -14.47 -10.28 -6.16
N ALA A 49 -15.41 -10.49 -7.07
CA ALA A 49 -16.00 -9.42 -7.88
C ALA A 49 -16.69 -8.38 -6.99
N ASP A 50 -17.49 -8.80 -6.01
CA ASP A 50 -18.13 -7.91 -5.03
C ASP A 50 -17.09 -7.15 -4.21
N TRP A 51 -16.01 -7.83 -3.79
CA TRP A 51 -14.92 -7.18 -3.07
C TRP A 51 -14.22 -6.13 -3.96
N MET A 52 -13.95 -6.45 -5.23
CA MET A 52 -13.31 -5.54 -6.17
C MET A 52 -14.15 -4.27 -6.38
N GLU A 53 -15.45 -4.43 -6.60
CA GLU A 53 -16.39 -3.32 -6.82
C GLU A 53 -16.42 -2.36 -5.63
N ASN A 54 -16.42 -2.89 -4.41
CA ASN A 54 -16.54 -2.05 -3.21
C ASN A 54 -15.21 -1.47 -2.69
N ASN A 55 -14.06 -2.13 -2.95
CA ASN A 55 -12.79 -1.77 -2.30
C ASN A 55 -11.77 -1.13 -3.25
N ILE A 56 -11.76 -1.50 -4.53
CA ILE A 56 -10.77 -0.96 -5.47
C ILE A 56 -10.99 0.53 -5.77
N PRO A 57 -12.23 1.06 -5.89
CA PRO A 57 -12.46 2.48 -6.17
C PRO A 57 -11.78 3.43 -5.20
N GLU A 58 -11.72 3.11 -3.91
CA GLU A 58 -11.02 3.93 -2.90
C GLU A 58 -9.53 4.10 -3.23
N GLY A 59 -8.90 3.02 -3.69
CA GLY A 59 -7.50 3.01 -4.12
C GLY A 59 -7.24 3.83 -5.39
N LEU A 60 -8.26 4.10 -6.21
CA LEU A 60 -8.10 4.91 -7.43
C LEU A 60 -7.87 6.40 -7.13
N THR A 61 -7.99 6.82 -5.86
CA THR A 61 -7.65 8.17 -5.41
C THR A 61 -6.21 8.56 -5.74
N ILE A 62 -5.30 7.59 -5.90
CA ILE A 62 -3.91 7.81 -6.31
C ILE A 62 -3.78 8.61 -7.61
N PHE A 63 -4.75 8.50 -8.52
CA PHE A 63 -4.73 9.23 -9.80
C PHE A 63 -4.93 10.74 -9.64
N SER A 64 -5.29 11.21 -8.44
CA SER A 64 -5.35 12.63 -8.11
C SER A 64 -3.95 13.24 -7.85
N PHE A 65 -2.91 12.41 -7.79
CA PHE A 65 -1.53 12.82 -7.59
C PHE A 65 -0.72 12.74 -8.90
N PRO A 66 0.37 13.53 -9.04
CA PRO A 66 1.30 13.44 -10.16
C PRO A 66 1.79 12.01 -10.38
N ALA A 67 1.98 11.61 -11.64
CA ALA A 67 2.37 10.24 -12.01
C ALA A 67 3.65 9.77 -11.30
N ALA A 68 4.60 10.68 -11.06
CA ALA A 68 5.82 10.41 -10.30
C ALA A 68 5.56 9.90 -8.87
N HIS A 69 4.44 10.30 -8.25
CA HIS A 69 4.11 9.97 -6.86
C HIS A 69 3.20 8.74 -6.72
N GLN A 70 2.44 8.40 -7.76
CA GLN A 70 1.42 7.34 -7.69
C GLN A 70 1.97 6.00 -7.21
N ARG A 71 3.17 5.62 -7.68
CA ARG A 71 3.81 4.36 -7.27
C ARG A 71 4.19 4.34 -5.79
N LEU A 72 4.63 5.48 -5.25
CA LEU A 72 5.05 5.57 -3.85
C LEU A 72 3.81 5.56 -2.94
N ILE A 73 2.79 6.34 -3.28
CA ILE A 73 1.55 6.47 -2.51
C ILE A 73 0.78 5.15 -2.45
N ARG A 74 0.70 4.41 -3.55
CA ARG A 74 -0.07 3.15 -3.59
C ARG A 74 0.57 1.99 -2.82
N THR A 75 1.85 2.08 -2.47
CA THR A 75 2.59 0.99 -1.83
C THR A 75 2.83 1.26 -0.35
N THR A 76 2.72 0.23 0.47
CA THR A 76 3.02 0.29 1.91
C THR A 76 4.51 0.10 2.22
N ASN A 77 5.38 0.01 1.21
CA ASN A 77 6.80 -0.32 1.38
C ASN A 77 7.54 0.61 2.36
N GLY A 78 7.30 1.92 2.28
CA GLY A 78 7.89 2.90 3.19
C GLY A 78 7.45 2.68 4.64
N LEU A 79 6.14 2.50 4.85
CA LEU A 79 5.54 2.23 6.16
C LEU A 79 6.01 0.89 6.74
N GLU A 80 6.09 -0.16 5.92
CA GLU A 80 6.59 -1.47 6.34
C GLU A 80 8.06 -1.42 6.74
N ARG A 81 8.89 -0.65 6.02
CA ARG A 81 10.28 -0.42 6.38
C ARG A 81 10.39 0.29 7.73
N LEU A 82 9.61 1.36 7.95
CA LEU A 82 9.56 2.08 9.21
C LEU A 82 9.14 1.17 10.37
N ASN A 83 8.05 0.43 10.20
CA ASN A 83 7.55 -0.51 11.21
C ASN A 83 8.55 -1.63 11.51
N ARG A 84 9.29 -2.10 10.50
CA ARG A 84 10.36 -3.09 10.70
C ARG A 84 11.48 -2.53 11.57
N GLU A 85 11.85 -1.26 11.36
CA GLU A 85 12.90 -0.61 12.14
C GLU A 85 12.49 -0.37 13.59
N ILE A 86 11.26 0.10 13.82
CA ILE A 86 10.67 0.22 15.16
C ILE A 86 10.71 -1.14 15.87
N LYS A 87 10.22 -2.20 15.22
CA LYS A 87 10.25 -3.57 15.78
C LYS A 87 11.68 -4.06 16.07
N ARG A 88 12.64 -3.75 15.19
CA ARG A 88 14.04 -4.16 15.36
C ARG A 88 14.64 -3.53 16.62
N ARG A 89 14.46 -2.23 16.82
CA ARG A 89 15.06 -1.49 17.95
C ARG A 89 14.34 -1.76 19.27
N THR A 90 13.02 -1.91 19.26
CA THR A 90 12.27 -2.28 20.49
C THR A 90 12.55 -3.71 20.94
N ARG A 91 12.81 -4.64 20.00
CA ARG A 91 13.16 -6.03 20.31
C ARG A 91 14.46 -6.15 21.12
N VAL A 92 15.40 -5.23 20.97
CA VAL A 92 16.64 -5.23 21.77
C VAL A 92 16.34 -4.99 23.25
N VAL A 93 15.39 -4.11 23.56
CA VAL A 93 14.99 -3.81 24.95
C VAL A 93 14.17 -4.96 25.55
N SER A 94 13.37 -5.66 24.73
CA SER A 94 12.48 -6.77 25.09
C SER A 94 11.36 -6.42 26.08
N ILE A 95 11.67 -5.82 27.24
CA ILE A 95 10.71 -5.44 28.29
C ILE A 95 10.96 -3.98 28.69
N PHE A 96 9.92 -3.15 28.64
CA PHE A 96 9.98 -1.76 29.07
C PHE A 96 9.47 -1.61 30.50
N PRO A 97 10.08 -0.72 31.32
CA PRO A 97 9.66 -0.50 32.70
C PRO A 97 8.31 0.23 32.84
N ASN A 98 7.88 0.95 31.80
CA ASN A 98 6.57 1.58 31.69
C ASN A 98 6.30 1.99 30.22
N GLU A 99 5.05 2.37 29.92
CA GLU A 99 4.63 2.83 28.59
C GLU A 99 5.43 4.05 28.12
N GLY A 100 5.72 4.99 29.03
CA GLY A 100 6.49 6.19 28.72
C GLY A 100 7.91 5.89 28.23
N ALA A 101 8.56 4.82 28.73
CA ALA A 101 9.86 4.38 28.25
C ALA A 101 9.79 3.82 26.81
N CYS A 102 8.75 3.07 26.49
CA CYS A 102 8.51 2.58 25.14
C CYS A 102 8.25 3.74 24.17
N LEU A 103 7.34 4.65 24.54
CA LEU A 103 7.02 5.83 23.76
C LEU A 103 8.25 6.68 23.45
N ARG A 104 9.11 6.94 24.45
CA ARG A 104 10.36 7.69 24.25
C ARG A 104 11.27 7.04 23.21
N LEU A 105 11.46 5.72 23.25
CA LEU A 105 12.28 5.04 22.26
C LEU A 105 11.66 5.13 20.87
N VAL A 106 10.38 4.83 20.73
CA VAL A 106 9.69 4.90 19.44
C VAL A 106 9.75 6.31 18.86
N SER A 107 9.45 7.33 19.66
CA SER A 107 9.55 8.74 19.25
C SER A 107 10.96 9.11 18.81
N ALA A 108 12.00 8.68 19.54
CA ALA A 108 13.39 8.95 19.14
C ALA A 108 13.73 8.33 17.77
N ILE A 109 13.25 7.11 17.49
CA ILE A 109 13.45 6.45 16.19
C ILE A 109 12.74 7.20 15.06
N LEU A 110 11.51 7.67 15.33
CA LEU A 110 10.74 8.45 14.36
C LEU A 110 11.41 9.80 14.06
N MET A 111 11.94 10.47 15.09
CA MET A 111 12.69 11.72 14.93
C MET A 111 13.95 11.51 14.09
N GLU A 112 14.77 10.51 14.43
CA GLU A 112 15.98 10.17 13.65
C GLU A 112 15.64 9.85 12.18
N THR A 113 14.55 9.12 11.94
CA THR A 113 14.10 8.83 10.57
C THR A 113 13.63 10.08 9.84
N SER A 114 12.97 11.01 10.53
CA SER A 114 12.54 12.30 9.96
C SER A 114 13.75 13.13 9.55
N ASP A 115 14.74 13.25 10.44
CA ASP A 115 15.98 13.99 10.19
C ASP A 115 16.73 13.41 8.98
N GLU A 116 16.80 12.07 8.85
CA GLU A 116 17.38 11.41 7.68
C GLU A 116 16.64 11.73 6.38
N TRP A 117 15.32 11.87 6.41
CA TRP A 117 14.50 12.17 5.22
C TRP A 117 14.59 13.63 4.80
N GLU A 118 14.77 14.53 5.77
CA GLU A 118 14.94 15.98 5.53
C GLU A 118 16.33 16.30 4.96
N VAL A 119 17.38 15.64 5.45
CA VAL A 119 18.77 15.88 5.01
C VAL A 119 19.16 14.99 3.81
N GLY A 120 18.56 13.82 3.69
CA GLY A 120 18.89 12.81 2.69
C GLY A 120 17.99 12.84 1.45
N ARG A 121 17.76 11.65 0.87
CA ARG A 121 16.89 11.50 -0.30
C ARG A 121 15.42 11.52 0.14
N LEU A 122 14.72 12.61 -0.15
CA LEU A 122 13.29 12.74 0.03
C LEU A 122 12.54 11.54 -0.59
N TYR A 123 11.77 10.84 0.25
CA TYR A 123 11.01 9.67 -0.17
C TYR A 123 9.91 10.05 -1.17
N LEU A 124 9.25 11.19 -0.96
CA LEU A 124 8.22 11.75 -1.83
C LEU A 124 8.47 13.25 -1.98
N ASN A 125 8.97 13.65 -3.14
CA ASN A 125 9.26 15.05 -3.43
C ASN A 125 8.02 15.71 -4.04
N LEU A 126 7.24 16.46 -3.25
CA LEU A 126 6.01 17.11 -3.72
C LEU A 126 6.23 18.14 -4.84
N GLU A 127 7.46 18.61 -5.04
CA GLU A 127 7.83 19.52 -6.14
C GLU A 127 8.25 18.80 -7.41
N ALA A 128 8.44 17.47 -7.37
CA ALA A 128 8.73 16.68 -8.55
C ALA A 128 7.50 16.68 -9.47
N ARG A 129 7.62 17.40 -10.58
CA ARG A 129 6.63 17.43 -11.66
C ARG A 129 6.67 16.15 -12.48
#